data_AF-A0A7G8ELD6-F1
#
_entry.id   AF-A0A7G8ELD6-F1
#
_cell.length_a   1.000
_cell.length_b   1.000
_cell.length_c   1.000
_cell.angle_alpha   90.00
_cell.angle_beta   90.00
_cell.angle_gamma   90.00
#
_symmetry.space_group_name_H-M   'P 1'
#
loop_
_entity.id
_entity.type
_entity.pdbx_description
1 polymer ?
#
loop_
_entity_poly.entity_id
_entity_poly.type
_entity_poly.pdbx_seq_one_letter_code
_entity_poly.pdbx_strand_id
1 'polypeptide(L)'
;MGLALLALLAPAPLRALELRGSTYFTRPPWKVDLVSYYTTVSQPAAEYYFSVELAADAGASLGGLTVRQTRGVDTHFPFSPERTRAFVGRPRREGAAIAVEASFDPGKREVQVTFPEPVAPGQTITVMLKPWANPSMSDTYMFQVQAIPAGPQPTPSSLGFATLRIYQPDWR
;
A
#
# COMPACT_ATOMS: atom_id res chain seq x y z
N MET A 1 -44.54 35.94 -7.73
CA MET A 1 -43.07 35.81 -7.62
C MET A 1 -42.78 34.47 -6.99
N GLY A 2 -42.32 33.50 -7.78
CA GLY A 2 -42.07 32.14 -7.31
C GLY A 2 -40.63 31.99 -6.82
N LEU A 3 -40.47 31.54 -5.58
CA LEU A 3 -39.17 31.13 -5.02
C LEU A 3 -38.94 29.66 -5.41
N ALA A 4 -38.02 29.42 -6.33
CA ALA A 4 -37.51 28.09 -6.61
C ALA A 4 -36.40 27.77 -5.60
N LEU A 5 -36.66 26.80 -4.73
CA LEU A 5 -35.69 26.28 -3.76
C LEU A 5 -34.80 25.26 -4.48
N LEU A 6 -33.56 25.62 -4.80
CA LEU A 6 -32.55 24.64 -5.21
C LEU A 6 -32.12 23.83 -3.97
N ALA A 7 -32.55 22.57 -3.89
CA ALA A 7 -31.99 21.62 -2.95
C ALA A 7 -30.61 21.16 -3.45
N LEU A 8 -29.54 21.57 -2.76
CA LEU A 8 -28.21 20.97 -2.95
C LEU A 8 -28.29 19.51 -2.46
N LEU A 9 -28.14 18.54 -3.37
CA LEU A 9 -27.83 17.17 -2.97
C LEU A 9 -26.40 17.15 -2.38
N ALA A 10 -26.30 17.07 -1.05
CA ALA A 10 -25.04 16.72 -0.41
C ALA A 10 -24.73 15.24 -0.71
N PRO A 11 -23.49 14.87 -1.08
CA PRO A 11 -23.12 13.47 -1.25
C PRO A 11 -23.24 12.75 0.10
N ALA A 12 -24.03 11.68 0.14
CA ALA A 12 -24.09 10.83 1.31
C ALA A 12 -22.70 10.19 1.55
N PRO A 13 -22.19 10.15 2.80
CA PRO A 13 -20.99 9.39 3.08
C PRO A 13 -21.28 7.94 2.71
N LEU A 14 -20.44 7.35 1.85
CA LEU A 14 -20.48 5.93 1.53
C LEU A 14 -20.27 5.20 2.86
N ARG A 15 -21.37 4.75 3.49
CA ARG A 15 -21.32 4.10 4.80
C ARG A 15 -20.54 2.81 4.62
N ALA A 16 -19.34 2.79 5.21
CA ALA A 16 -18.58 1.56 5.34
C ALA A 16 -19.48 0.48 5.96
N LEU A 17 -19.40 -0.75 5.46
CA LEU A 17 -20.17 -1.84 6.02
C LEU A 17 -19.58 -2.19 7.40
N GLU A 18 -20.18 -1.63 8.43
CA GLU A 18 -19.90 -1.98 9.82
C GLU A 18 -20.69 -3.23 10.18
N LEU A 19 -20.00 -4.37 10.29
CA LEU A 19 -20.59 -5.60 10.78
C LEU A 19 -20.11 -5.82 12.22
N ARG A 20 -21.04 -5.74 13.18
CA ARG A 20 -20.75 -5.95 14.61
C ARG A 20 -19.66 -5.01 15.16
N GLY A 21 -19.58 -3.77 14.65
CA GLY A 21 -18.60 -2.76 15.07
C GLY A 21 -17.22 -2.85 14.41
N SER A 22 -17.02 -3.82 13.51
CA SER A 22 -15.80 -3.95 12.70
C SER A 22 -16.05 -3.50 11.27
N THR A 23 -15.05 -2.86 10.68
CA THR A 23 -15.13 -2.32 9.32
C THR A 23 -14.52 -3.26 8.30
N TYR A 24 -15.21 -3.47 7.18
CA TYR A 24 -14.79 -4.35 6.09
C TYR A 24 -14.92 -3.65 4.73
N PHE A 25 -14.09 -4.06 3.77
CA PHE A 25 -14.42 -3.83 2.37
C PHE A 25 -15.57 -4.74 1.96
N THR A 26 -16.57 -4.19 1.28
CA THR A 26 -17.63 -4.99 0.63
C THR A 26 -17.09 -5.68 -0.62
N ARG A 27 -16.23 -4.99 -1.37
CA ARG A 27 -15.44 -5.54 -2.47
C ARG A 27 -13.96 -5.26 -2.19
N PRO A 28 -13.25 -6.19 -1.54
CA PRO A 28 -11.86 -5.96 -1.20
C PRO A 28 -10.98 -5.80 -2.44
N PRO A 29 -9.94 -4.97 -2.37
CA PRO A 29 -8.84 -5.07 -3.32
C PRO A 29 -8.28 -6.50 -3.28
N TRP A 30 -7.94 -7.06 -4.45
CA TRP A 30 -7.63 -8.48 -4.59
C TRP A 30 -6.21 -8.75 -5.10
N LYS A 31 -5.48 -7.69 -5.48
CA LYS A 31 -4.15 -7.78 -6.06
C LYS A 31 -3.28 -6.59 -5.65
N VAL A 32 -1.98 -6.86 -5.54
CA VAL A 32 -0.92 -5.86 -5.46
C VAL A 32 0.10 -6.09 -6.60
N ASP A 33 0.57 -5.01 -7.22
CA ASP A 33 1.74 -5.02 -8.11
C ASP A 33 2.96 -4.52 -7.33
N LEU A 34 4.13 -5.15 -7.50
CA LEU A 34 5.41 -4.66 -6.96
C LEU A 34 6.39 -4.40 -8.10
N VAL A 35 6.95 -3.18 -8.12
CA VAL A 35 8.03 -2.79 -9.03
C VAL A 35 9.16 -2.18 -8.23
N SER A 36 10.39 -2.56 -8.56
CA SER A 36 11.60 -1.80 -8.26
C SER A 36 12.42 -1.72 -9.54
N TYR A 37 12.98 -0.55 -9.84
CA TYR A 37 13.87 -0.39 -10.99
C TYR A 37 15.31 -0.81 -10.67
N TYR A 38 15.65 -0.91 -9.38
CA TYR A 38 16.98 -1.21 -8.88
C TYR A 38 16.88 -2.58 -8.18
N THR A 39 17.45 -3.60 -8.80
CA THR A 39 17.20 -5.01 -8.44
C THR A 39 18.48 -5.82 -8.27
N THR A 40 19.63 -5.20 -8.07
CA THR A 40 20.87 -5.94 -7.74
C THR A 40 21.13 -6.01 -6.23
N VAL A 41 21.88 -7.01 -5.78
CA VAL A 41 22.28 -7.15 -4.37
C VAL A 41 22.94 -5.87 -3.85
N SER A 42 22.62 -5.50 -2.61
CA SER A 42 23.19 -4.33 -1.91
C SER A 42 23.09 -2.99 -2.66
N GLN A 43 22.26 -2.91 -3.71
CA GLN A 43 22.13 -1.68 -4.50
C GLN A 43 21.50 -0.58 -3.64
N PRO A 44 22.18 0.57 -3.46
CA PRO A 44 21.61 1.70 -2.74
C PRO A 44 20.50 2.34 -3.56
N ALA A 45 19.76 3.27 -2.95
CA ALA A 45 18.72 4.07 -3.61
C ALA A 45 17.55 3.27 -4.22
N ALA A 46 17.45 1.95 -4.00
CA ALA A 46 16.29 1.17 -4.43
C ALA A 46 14.98 1.68 -3.80
N GLU A 47 13.90 1.60 -4.56
CA GLU A 47 12.55 2.04 -4.17
C GLU A 47 11.57 0.95 -4.56
N TYR A 48 10.78 0.49 -3.59
CA TYR A 48 9.84 -0.61 -3.77
C TYR A 48 8.44 -0.04 -3.85
N TYR A 49 7.86 -0.07 -5.05
CA TYR A 49 6.56 0.51 -5.32
C TYR A 49 5.48 -0.57 -5.29
N PHE A 50 4.60 -0.50 -4.28
CA PHE A 50 3.45 -1.37 -4.13
C PHE A 50 2.21 -0.64 -4.63
N SER A 51 1.68 -1.06 -5.78
CA SER A 51 0.48 -0.47 -6.38
C SER A 51 -0.75 -1.35 -6.12
N VAL A 52 -1.82 -0.73 -5.62
CA VAL A 52 -3.09 -1.37 -5.28
C VAL A 52 -4.22 -0.62 -5.97
N GLU A 53 -5.08 -1.35 -6.67
CA GLU A 53 -6.31 -0.81 -7.22
C GLU A 53 -7.44 -0.96 -6.20
N LEU A 54 -8.03 0.17 -5.79
CA LEU A 54 -9.22 0.18 -4.94
C LEU A 54 -10.44 0.46 -5.81
N ALA A 55 -11.29 -0.55 -6.00
CA ALA A 55 -12.49 -0.44 -6.83
C ALA A 55 -13.43 0.67 -6.32
N ALA A 56 -14.17 1.34 -7.19
CA ALA A 56 -15.10 2.41 -6.81
C ALA A 56 -16.23 1.93 -5.88
N ASP A 57 -16.61 0.66 -6.01
CA ASP A 57 -17.58 -0.07 -5.20
C ASP A 57 -16.92 -0.85 -4.04
N ALA A 58 -15.70 -0.50 -3.61
CA ALA A 58 -15.02 -1.18 -2.50
C ALA A 58 -15.84 -1.16 -1.19
N GLY A 59 -16.71 -0.17 -1.04
CA GLY A 59 -17.59 -0.01 0.11
C GLY A 59 -16.89 0.46 1.38
N ALA A 60 -15.59 0.73 1.35
CA ALA A 60 -14.85 1.41 2.40
C ALA A 60 -13.62 2.11 1.81
N SER A 61 -13.21 3.23 2.40
CA SER A 61 -11.94 3.89 2.09
C SER A 61 -10.75 3.06 2.60
N LEU A 62 -9.58 3.23 1.99
CA LEU A 62 -8.34 2.58 2.42
C LEU A 62 -7.73 3.37 3.59
N GLY A 63 -7.59 2.71 4.73
CA GLY A 63 -6.93 3.28 5.92
C GLY A 63 -5.42 2.98 5.99
N GLY A 64 -4.95 1.91 5.33
CA GLY A 64 -3.53 1.56 5.36
C GLY A 64 -3.20 0.27 4.64
N LEU A 65 -1.91 -0.10 4.67
CA LEU A 65 -1.38 -1.35 4.16
C LEU A 65 -0.44 -2.00 5.18
N THR A 66 -0.38 -3.32 5.21
CA THR A 66 0.77 -4.05 5.78
C THR A 66 1.58 -4.67 4.66
N VAL A 67 2.90 -4.61 4.78
CA VAL A 67 3.84 -5.25 3.85
C VAL A 67 4.84 -6.05 4.66
N ARG A 68 4.71 -7.38 4.62
CA ARG A 68 5.53 -8.28 5.43
C ARG A 68 6.37 -9.20 4.56
N GLN A 69 7.69 -9.20 4.74
CA GLN A 69 8.56 -10.17 4.10
C GLN A 69 8.28 -11.58 4.65
N THR A 70 7.88 -12.50 3.78
CA THR A 70 7.61 -13.90 4.11
C THR A 70 8.64 -14.87 3.51
N ARG A 71 9.37 -14.45 2.47
CA ARG A 71 10.45 -15.23 1.84
C ARG A 71 11.62 -14.32 1.43
N GLY A 72 12.79 -14.91 1.30
CA GLY A 72 14.04 -14.28 0.90
C GLY A 72 15.12 -14.70 1.88
N VAL A 73 16.30 -15.04 1.36
CA VAL A 73 17.42 -15.52 2.20
C VAL A 73 17.96 -14.46 3.16
N ASP A 74 17.97 -13.18 2.77
CA ASP A 74 18.29 -12.07 3.69
C ASP A 74 17.02 -11.55 4.38
N THR A 75 16.99 -11.62 5.70
CA THR A 75 15.83 -11.24 6.51
C THR A 75 16.07 -10.01 7.37
N HIS A 76 17.19 -9.31 7.18
CA HIS A 76 17.66 -8.26 8.11
C HIS A 76 17.84 -6.89 7.45
N PHE A 77 17.49 -6.72 6.18
CA PHE A 77 17.60 -5.42 5.50
C PHE A 77 16.49 -4.46 5.97
N PRO A 78 16.83 -3.24 6.44
CA PRO A 78 15.86 -2.33 7.00
C PRO A 78 15.16 -1.47 5.93
N PHE A 79 13.91 -1.12 6.20
CA PHE A 79 13.20 -0.02 5.54
C PHE A 79 13.35 1.27 6.35
N SER A 80 13.31 2.41 5.65
CA SER A 80 13.27 3.77 6.20
C SER A 80 11.83 4.29 6.21
N PRO A 81 11.07 4.16 7.32
CA PRO A 81 9.67 4.56 7.34
C PRO A 81 9.47 6.06 7.05
N GLU A 82 10.39 6.90 7.52
CA GLU A 82 10.41 8.36 7.32
C GLU A 82 10.59 8.78 5.85
N ARG A 83 11.01 7.84 4.99
CA ARG A 83 11.18 8.05 3.55
C ARG A 83 10.07 7.38 2.72
N THR A 84 9.05 6.85 3.38
CA THR A 84 7.87 6.29 2.71
C THR A 84 7.08 7.40 2.03
N ARG A 85 6.60 7.14 0.82
CA ARG A 85 5.72 8.05 0.08
C ARG A 85 4.50 7.30 -0.42
N ALA A 86 3.39 8.01 -0.60
CA ALA A 86 2.22 7.49 -1.28
C ALA A 86 1.69 8.51 -2.30
N PHE A 87 1.08 8.01 -3.37
CA PHE A 87 0.50 8.84 -4.42
C PHE A 87 -0.57 8.08 -5.22
N VAL A 88 -1.42 8.82 -5.90
CA VAL A 88 -2.39 8.27 -6.86
C VAL A 88 -1.69 7.91 -8.17
N GLY A 89 -2.01 6.74 -8.73
CA GLY A 89 -1.47 6.28 -10.02
C GLY A 89 -0.41 5.20 -9.85
N ARG A 90 0.47 5.10 -10.85
CA ARG A 90 1.53 4.07 -10.94
C ARG A 90 2.91 4.74 -10.96
N PRO A 91 4.00 4.01 -10.64
CA PRO A 91 5.36 4.54 -10.77
C PRO A 91 5.61 5.15 -12.15
N ARG A 92 6.31 6.29 -12.21
CA ARG A 92 6.54 7.12 -13.42
C ARG A 92 5.30 7.76 -14.06
N ARG A 93 4.12 7.59 -13.44
CA ARG A 93 2.87 8.30 -13.76
C ARG A 93 2.20 8.72 -12.46
N GLU A 94 2.99 9.38 -11.62
CA GLU A 94 2.54 9.84 -10.30
C GLU A 94 1.54 10.98 -10.47
N GLY A 95 0.39 10.84 -9.82
CA GLY A 95 -0.60 11.88 -9.67
C GLY A 95 -0.42 12.62 -8.35
N ALA A 96 -1.55 12.95 -7.71
CA ALA A 96 -1.55 13.64 -6.43
C ALA A 96 -0.82 12.83 -5.34
N ALA A 97 -0.02 13.52 -4.53
CA ALA A 97 0.58 12.94 -3.34
C ALA A 97 -0.49 12.63 -2.29
N ILE A 98 -0.29 11.55 -1.54
CA ILE A 98 -1.14 11.12 -0.43
C ILE A 98 -0.30 11.20 0.84
N ALA A 99 -0.82 11.88 1.86
CA ALA A 99 -0.19 11.92 3.18
C ALA A 99 -0.11 10.50 3.76
N VAL A 100 1.06 10.13 4.28
CA VAL A 100 1.32 8.76 4.73
C VAL A 100 2.20 8.78 5.97
N GLU A 101 1.90 7.85 6.88
CA GLU A 101 2.74 7.51 8.02
C GLU A 101 3.15 6.05 7.90
N ALA A 102 4.36 5.72 8.34
CA ALA A 102 4.85 4.35 8.31
C ALA A 102 5.69 4.02 9.54
N SER A 103 5.74 2.73 9.88
CA SER A 103 6.67 2.15 10.84
C SER A 103 7.21 0.82 10.33
N PHE A 104 8.40 0.43 10.79
CA PHE A 104 9.01 -0.85 10.45
C PHE A 104 9.32 -1.64 11.72
N ASP A 105 8.79 -2.86 11.79
CA ASP A 105 9.10 -3.84 12.83
C ASP A 105 10.09 -4.86 12.25
N PRO A 106 11.39 -4.80 12.62
CA PRO A 106 12.39 -5.74 12.11
C PRO A 106 12.17 -7.17 12.61
N GLY A 107 11.55 -7.36 13.79
CA GLY A 107 11.25 -8.69 14.33
C GLY A 107 10.15 -9.40 13.54
N LYS A 108 9.18 -8.64 13.03
CA LYS A 108 8.12 -9.15 12.13
C LYS A 108 8.50 -9.07 10.65
N ARG A 109 9.53 -8.30 10.30
CA ARG A 109 9.92 -7.93 8.93
C ARG A 109 8.74 -7.30 8.19
N GLU A 110 8.07 -6.38 8.88
CA GLU A 110 6.79 -5.82 8.47
C GLU A 110 6.85 -4.30 8.49
N VAL A 111 6.43 -3.68 7.39
CA VAL A 111 6.13 -2.26 7.33
C VAL A 111 4.63 -2.08 7.49
N GLN A 112 4.24 -1.30 8.49
CA GLN A 112 2.89 -0.82 8.67
C GLN A 112 2.78 0.56 8.03
N VAL A 113 1.81 0.73 7.15
CA VAL A 113 1.51 1.99 6.46
C VAL A 113 0.12 2.43 6.86
N THR A 114 -0.04 3.70 7.22
CA THR A 114 -1.31 4.31 7.60
C THR A 114 -1.52 5.59 6.80
N PHE A 115 -2.74 5.82 6.35
CA PHE A 115 -3.17 7.07 5.73
C PHE A 115 -3.93 7.88 6.79
N PRO A 116 -3.37 9.00 7.30
CA PRO A 116 -4.05 9.83 8.29
C PRO A 116 -5.40 10.34 7.78
N GLU A 117 -5.48 10.65 6.49
CA GLU A 117 -6.73 10.87 5.76
C GLU A 117 -7.01 9.62 4.90
N PRO A 118 -8.11 8.87 5.15
CA PRO A 118 -8.44 7.68 4.39
C PRO A 118 -8.58 7.94 2.89
N VAL A 119 -7.98 7.07 2.06
CA VAL A 119 -8.02 7.22 0.61
C VAL A 119 -9.34 6.70 0.05
N ALA A 120 -10.05 7.54 -0.70
CA ALA A 120 -11.35 7.21 -1.26
C ALA A 120 -11.27 6.06 -2.30
N PRO A 121 -12.35 5.26 -2.43
CA PRO A 121 -12.47 4.26 -3.50
C PRO A 121 -12.39 4.84 -4.92
N GLY A 122 -12.07 3.97 -5.89
CA GLY A 122 -12.09 4.30 -7.33
C GLY A 122 -10.74 4.77 -7.90
N GLN A 123 -9.64 4.53 -7.18
CA GLN A 123 -8.31 4.97 -7.57
C GLN A 123 -7.30 3.83 -7.51
N THR A 124 -6.21 3.96 -8.28
CA THR A 124 -4.98 3.19 -8.02
C THR A 124 -4.11 3.99 -7.07
N ILE A 125 -3.68 3.38 -5.98
CA ILE A 125 -2.79 3.95 -4.98
C ILE A 125 -1.45 3.24 -5.10
N THR A 126 -0.35 3.99 -5.07
CA THR A 126 0.99 3.42 -4.95
C THR A 126 1.64 3.88 -3.65
N VAL A 127 2.18 2.93 -2.89
CA VAL A 127 3.05 3.19 -1.74
C VAL A 127 4.48 2.83 -2.13
N MET A 128 5.38 3.80 -2.05
CA MET A 128 6.82 3.61 -2.23
C MET A 128 7.46 3.40 -0.86
N LEU A 129 8.05 2.22 -0.67
CA LEU A 129 8.88 1.89 0.49
C LEU A 129 10.35 2.01 0.12
N LYS A 130 11.12 2.65 1.00
CA LYS A 130 12.55 2.89 0.78
C LYS A 130 13.38 1.96 1.66
N PRO A 131 13.93 0.84 1.14
CA PRO A 131 14.99 0.13 1.85
C PRO A 131 16.25 0.99 1.91
N TRP A 132 17.11 0.76 2.92
CA TRP A 132 18.42 1.41 2.98
C TRP A 132 19.27 1.05 1.74
N ALA A 133 19.33 -0.25 1.46
CA ALA A 133 19.83 -0.85 0.23
C ALA A 133 19.02 -2.11 -0.06
N ASN A 134 19.08 -2.60 -1.29
CA ASN A 134 18.57 -3.94 -1.60
C ASN A 134 19.21 -5.00 -0.68
N PRO A 135 18.55 -6.15 -0.48
CA PRO A 135 19.10 -7.28 0.24
C PRO A 135 20.52 -7.67 -0.21
N SER A 136 21.32 -8.16 0.73
CA SER A 136 22.73 -8.53 0.51
C SER A 136 22.92 -9.82 -0.28
N MET A 137 21.84 -10.58 -0.49
CA MET A 137 21.86 -11.89 -1.13
C MET A 137 20.87 -11.94 -2.29
N SER A 138 21.26 -12.56 -3.41
CA SER A 138 20.36 -12.75 -4.55
C SER A 138 19.32 -13.83 -4.25
N ASP A 139 18.04 -13.51 -4.38
CA ASP A 139 16.93 -14.44 -4.22
C ASP A 139 15.65 -13.81 -4.79
N THR A 140 14.56 -14.57 -4.81
CA THR A 140 13.22 -14.05 -4.97
C THR A 140 12.63 -13.75 -3.59
N TYR A 141 12.56 -12.47 -3.27
CA TYR A 141 11.95 -11.96 -2.05
C TYR A 141 10.43 -11.90 -2.24
N MET A 142 9.70 -12.31 -1.21
CA MET A 142 8.23 -12.35 -1.26
C MET A 142 7.65 -11.58 -0.08
N PHE A 143 6.71 -10.70 -0.38
CA PHE A 143 6.04 -9.84 0.58
C PHE A 143 4.55 -10.17 0.60
N GLN A 144 4.03 -10.60 1.73
CA GLN A 144 2.59 -10.64 1.95
C GLN A 144 2.09 -9.21 2.12
N VAL A 145 1.03 -8.85 1.41
CA VAL A 145 0.44 -7.52 1.49
C VAL A 145 -1.01 -7.63 1.92
N GLN A 146 -1.44 -6.79 2.84
CA GLN A 146 -2.85 -6.66 3.22
C GLN A 146 -3.30 -5.20 3.12
N ALA A 147 -4.54 -5.00 2.71
CA ALA A 147 -5.22 -3.72 2.74
C ALA A 147 -6.07 -3.61 4.00
N ILE A 148 -5.99 -2.46 4.68
CA ILE A 148 -6.76 -2.19 5.91
C ILE A 148 -7.85 -1.17 5.57
N PRO A 149 -9.14 -1.49 5.74
CA PRO A 149 -10.20 -0.51 5.56
C PRO A 149 -10.14 0.56 6.65
N ALA A 150 -10.53 1.79 6.34
CA ALA A 150 -10.66 2.84 7.34
C ALA A 150 -11.97 2.67 8.13
N GLY A 151 -11.88 2.75 9.46
CA GLY A 151 -13.03 2.66 10.37
C GLY A 151 -12.69 1.94 11.67
N PRO A 152 -13.66 1.80 12.60
CA PRO A 152 -13.47 1.07 13.84
C PRO A 152 -13.16 -0.42 13.58
N GLN A 153 -12.25 -0.96 14.38
CA GLN A 153 -11.84 -2.39 14.38
C GLN A 153 -11.73 -2.97 12.96
N PRO A 154 -10.84 -2.40 12.11
CA PRO A 154 -10.81 -2.75 10.71
C PRO A 154 -10.33 -4.19 10.53
N THR A 155 -10.99 -4.94 9.65
CA THR A 155 -10.54 -6.29 9.30
C THR A 155 -9.68 -6.24 8.03
N PRO A 156 -8.38 -6.60 8.10
CA PRO A 156 -7.50 -6.58 6.94
C PRO A 156 -7.95 -7.57 5.86
N SER A 157 -7.81 -7.18 4.60
CA SER A 157 -8.00 -8.05 3.45
C SER A 157 -6.67 -8.37 2.78
N SER A 158 -6.43 -9.65 2.50
CA SER A 158 -5.19 -10.10 1.84
C SER A 158 -5.18 -9.73 0.36
N LEU A 159 -4.10 -9.08 -0.09
CA LEU A 159 -3.83 -8.82 -1.52
C LEU A 159 -2.97 -9.92 -2.16
N GLY A 160 -2.68 -10.97 -1.40
CA GLY A 160 -1.76 -12.04 -1.80
C GLY A 160 -0.29 -11.66 -1.53
N PHE A 161 0.57 -12.10 -2.44
CA PHE A 161 2.02 -11.95 -2.32
C PHE A 161 2.59 -11.18 -3.51
N ALA A 162 3.38 -10.16 -3.20
CA ALA A 162 4.22 -9.46 -4.17
C ALA A 162 5.62 -10.11 -4.18
N THR A 163 6.20 -10.31 -5.36
CA THR A 163 7.55 -10.88 -5.51
C THR A 163 8.51 -9.87 -6.12
N LEU A 164 9.75 -9.87 -5.64
CA LEU A 164 10.84 -9.09 -6.20
C LEU A 164 12.07 -9.98 -6.34
N ARG A 165 12.57 -10.10 -7.56
CA ARG A 165 13.84 -10.77 -7.81
C ARG A 165 14.99 -9.81 -7.57
N ILE A 166 15.91 -10.21 -6.70
CA ILE A 166 17.20 -9.54 -6.50
C ILE A 166 18.27 -10.37 -7.20
N TYR A 167 19.04 -9.73 -8.07
CA TYR A 167 20.05 -10.33 -8.92
C TYR A 167 21.45 -10.09 -8.36
N GLN A 168 22.32 -11.06 -8.54
CA GLN A 168 23.75 -10.81 -8.43
C GLN A 168 24.22 -10.18 -9.75
N PRO A 169 24.96 -9.07 -9.73
CA PRO A 169 25.57 -8.54 -10.94
C PRO A 169 26.48 -9.59 -11.56
N ASP A 170 26.28 -9.90 -12.83
CA ASP A 170 27.26 -10.65 -13.62
C ASP A 170 28.21 -9.62 -14.25
N TRP A 171 29.41 -9.51 -13.71
CA TRP A 171 30.46 -8.60 -14.19
C TRP A 171 31.42 -9.29 -15.15
N ARG A 172 30.93 -10.29 -15.89
CA ARG A 172 31.66 -10.97 -16.96
C ARG A 172 31.61 -10.22 -18.27
#